data_AF-A0A7K3GIZ9-F1
#
_entry.id   AF-A0A7K3GIZ9-F1
#
_cell.length_a   1.000
_cell.length_b   1.000
_cell.length_c   1.000
_cell.angle_alpha   90.00
_cell.angle_beta   90.00
_cell.angle_gamma   90.00
#
_symmetry.space_group_name_H-M   'P 1'
#
loop_
_entity.id
_entity.type
_entity.pdbx_description
1 polymer ?
#
loop_
_entity_poly.entity_id
_entity_poly.type
_entity_poly.pdbx_seq_one_letter_code
_entity_poly.pdbx_strand_id
1 'polypeptide(L)'
;MAADETTTPDPRPVPLAPLPDHRNVHTRWWQELWSRHAHVITPLRARGLPCDIEFGLSAYIVRVSLPDDSYLVISPPHDPPSERPQGDPEGWIATREHPDDQTLFEVIYDSAPSNDPGAPRRPEARHGGSTQPLIEAIDHRLAQLGLLPRPVLPHESRHVAEDRMRALTPLPPAPRLTSVPANASPLPPRVLPPASPKAAPPARRTP
;
A
#
# COMPACT_ATOMS: atom_id res chain seq x y z
N MET A 1 35.98 -24.27 34.03
CA MET A 1 35.34 -22.94 34.13
C MET A 1 35.56 -22.25 32.80
N ALA A 2 34.64 -22.41 31.85
CA ALA A 2 34.66 -21.66 30.59
C ALA A 2 33.36 -20.86 30.58
N ALA A 3 33.47 -19.54 30.74
CA ALA A 3 32.34 -18.64 30.67
C ALA A 3 32.00 -18.42 29.20
N ASP A 4 30.78 -18.78 28.85
CA ASP A 4 30.12 -18.49 27.59
C ASP A 4 29.91 -16.96 27.51
N GLU A 5 30.70 -16.29 26.68
CA GLU A 5 30.46 -14.89 26.33
C GLU A 5 29.19 -14.81 25.48
N THR A 6 28.06 -14.60 26.16
CA THR A 6 26.79 -14.25 25.55
C THR A 6 26.94 -12.91 24.81
N THR A 7 27.33 -13.01 23.54
CA THR A 7 27.34 -11.89 22.59
C THR A 7 25.93 -11.34 22.49
N THR A 8 25.71 -10.18 23.11
CA THR A 8 24.48 -9.40 22.95
C THR A 8 24.45 -8.90 21.50
N PRO A 9 23.44 -9.25 20.68
CA PRO A 9 23.38 -8.77 19.32
C PRO A 9 23.11 -7.26 19.33
N ASP A 10 24.04 -6.51 18.74
CA ASP A 10 23.91 -5.09 18.44
C ASP A 10 22.59 -4.83 17.69
N PRO A 11 21.73 -3.90 18.16
CA PRO A 11 20.47 -3.60 17.50
C PRO A 11 20.78 -2.85 16.20
N ARG A 12 20.87 -3.59 15.09
CA ARG A 12 20.99 -2.99 13.75
C ARG A 12 19.89 -1.93 13.59
N PRO A 13 20.21 -0.71 13.12
CA PRO A 13 19.21 0.31 12.90
C PRO A 13 18.16 -0.24 11.92
N VAL A 14 16.93 -0.37 12.39
CA VAL A 14 15.80 -0.81 11.56
C VAL A 14 15.66 0.22 10.43
N PRO A 15 15.78 -0.19 9.15
CA PRO A 15 15.67 0.75 8.06
C PRO A 15 14.25 1.34 8.07
N LEU A 16 14.18 2.67 8.16
CA LEU A 16 12.92 3.39 8.03
C LEU A 16 12.35 3.16 6.63
N ALA A 17 11.02 3.04 6.52
CA ALA A 17 10.30 3.02 5.24
C ALA A 17 10.79 4.17 4.34
N PRO A 18 10.76 4.09 3.00
CA PRO A 18 11.24 5.16 2.12
C PRO A 18 10.53 6.50 2.38
N LEU A 19 11.18 7.60 1.99
CA LEU A 19 10.51 8.90 1.91
C LEU A 19 9.46 8.84 0.79
N PRO A 20 8.41 9.67 0.86
CA PRO A 20 7.40 9.69 -0.19
C PRO A 20 8.02 10.13 -1.52
N ASP A 21 7.48 9.61 -2.61
CA ASP A 21 8.00 9.88 -3.96
C ASP A 21 7.20 11.01 -4.61
N HIS A 22 7.56 12.26 -4.29
CA HIS A 22 7.01 13.41 -4.98
C HIS A 22 8.04 14.55 -5.13
N ARG A 23 7.84 15.40 -6.13
CA ARG A 23 8.77 16.49 -6.52
C ARG A 23 9.13 17.50 -5.41
N ASN A 24 8.36 17.53 -4.32
CA ASN A 24 8.53 18.53 -3.26
C ASN A 24 9.42 18.04 -2.11
N VAL A 25 9.81 16.77 -2.04
CA VAL A 25 10.56 16.22 -0.89
C VAL A 25 11.90 16.90 -0.63
N HIS A 26 12.49 17.52 -1.65
CA HIS A 26 13.76 18.25 -1.56
C HIS A 26 13.59 19.75 -1.28
N THR A 27 12.36 20.23 -1.15
CA THR A 27 12.10 21.64 -0.84
C THR A 27 12.22 21.92 0.66
N ARG A 28 12.74 23.10 1.02
CA ARG A 28 12.94 23.51 2.42
C ARG A 28 11.63 23.50 3.21
N TRP A 29 10.57 24.06 2.64
CA TRP A 29 9.27 24.14 3.30
C TRP A 29 8.72 22.74 3.64
N TRP A 30 8.89 21.76 2.75
CA TRP A 30 8.42 20.40 2.98
C TRP A 30 9.26 19.69 4.04
N GLN A 31 10.58 19.91 4.06
CA GLN A 31 11.47 19.39 5.11
C GLN A 31 11.14 19.97 6.49
N GLU A 32 10.83 21.27 6.58
CA GLU A 32 10.37 21.89 7.83
C GLU A 32 9.03 21.30 8.29
N LEU A 33 8.08 21.16 7.36
CA LEU A 33 6.79 20.54 7.62
C LEU A 33 6.95 19.08 8.10
N TRP A 34 7.81 18.32 7.44
CA TRP A 34 8.17 16.95 7.81
C TRP A 34 8.82 16.89 9.19
N SER A 35 9.74 17.80 9.48
CA SER A 35 10.38 17.89 10.80
C SER A 35 9.37 18.18 11.90
N ARG A 36 8.34 19.00 11.65
CA ARG A 36 7.27 19.27 12.61
C ARG A 36 6.43 18.02 12.89
N HIS A 37 6.19 17.18 11.88
CA HIS A 37 5.41 15.94 12.01
C HIS A 37 6.27 14.70 12.32
N ALA A 38 7.58 14.88 12.58
CA ALA A 38 8.51 13.77 12.79
C ALA A 38 8.10 12.87 13.97
N HIS A 39 7.43 13.43 14.98
CA HIS A 39 6.95 12.72 16.16
C HIS A 39 5.77 11.76 15.88
N VAL A 40 5.07 11.92 14.75
CA VAL A 40 4.07 10.96 14.22
C VAL A 40 4.71 10.07 13.15
N ILE A 41 5.48 10.67 12.23
CA ILE A 41 5.97 9.98 11.04
C ILE A 41 7.09 8.98 11.34
N THR A 42 8.03 9.35 12.21
CA THR A 42 9.19 8.49 12.55
C THR A 42 8.76 7.13 13.10
N PRO A 43 7.86 7.04 14.11
CA PRO A 43 7.43 5.73 14.60
C PRO A 43 6.69 4.92 13.52
N LEU A 44 5.86 5.52 12.67
CA LEU A 44 5.17 4.80 11.61
C LEU A 44 6.14 4.26 10.55
N ARG A 45 7.11 5.07 10.13
CA ARG A 45 8.15 4.62 9.18
C ARG A 45 9.07 3.55 9.76
N ALA A 46 9.32 3.56 11.07
CA ALA A 46 10.08 2.50 11.74
C ALA A 46 9.38 1.13 11.66
N ARG A 47 8.08 1.10 11.35
CA ARG A 47 7.28 -0.12 11.12
C ARG A 47 7.23 -0.53 9.65
N GLY A 48 7.95 0.16 8.77
CA GLY A 48 7.95 -0.11 7.33
C GLY A 48 6.76 0.52 6.59
N LEU A 49 5.99 1.40 7.23
CA LEU A 49 4.83 2.06 6.63
C LEU A 49 5.23 3.35 5.88
N PRO A 50 4.99 3.44 4.55
CA PRO A 50 5.22 4.67 3.79
C PRO A 50 4.29 5.77 4.27
N CYS A 51 4.86 6.93 4.62
CA CYS A 51 4.12 8.09 5.11
C CYS A 51 4.36 9.30 4.20
N ASP A 52 3.32 10.07 3.96
CA ASP A 52 3.38 11.37 3.30
C ASP A 52 2.61 12.42 4.10
N ILE A 53 2.86 13.71 3.83
CA ILE A 53 2.10 14.82 4.37
C ILE A 53 1.31 15.47 3.25
N GLU A 54 0.00 15.46 3.40
CA GLU A 54 -0.92 16.08 2.45
C GLU A 54 -1.66 17.25 3.11
N PHE A 55 -2.14 18.18 2.29
CA PHE A 55 -3.05 19.21 2.77
C PHE A 55 -4.48 18.70 2.61
N GLY A 56 -5.13 18.39 3.73
CA GLY A 56 -6.53 17.96 3.76
C GLY A 56 -7.50 19.13 3.60
N LEU A 57 -8.69 18.99 4.16
CA LEU A 57 -9.75 20.02 4.04
C LEU A 57 -9.38 21.36 4.68
N SER A 58 -8.65 21.34 5.80
CA SER A 58 -8.31 22.56 6.57
C SER A 58 -6.93 22.54 7.24
N ALA A 59 -6.28 21.37 7.28
CA ALA A 59 -5.02 21.17 7.98
C ALA A 59 -4.12 20.20 7.20
N TYR A 60 -2.83 20.22 7.54
CA TYR A 60 -1.92 19.19 7.06
C TYR A 60 -2.16 17.89 7.82
N ILE A 61 -2.27 16.81 7.06
CA ILE A 61 -2.56 15.46 7.52
C ILE A 61 -1.39 14.55 7.18
N VAL A 62 -1.15 13.53 8.00
CA VAL A 62 -0.22 12.45 7.67
C VAL A 62 -1.02 11.34 7.02
N ARG A 63 -0.71 11.05 5.75
CA ARG A 63 -1.29 9.93 5.00
C ARG A 63 -0.32 8.75 5.02
N VAL A 64 -0.80 7.57 5.37
CA VAL A 64 0.00 6.34 5.43
C VAL A 64 -0.58 5.32 4.48
N SER A 65 0.25 4.78 3.57
CA SER A 65 -0.19 3.72 2.66
C SER A 65 -0.10 2.37 3.36
N LEU A 66 -1.19 1.60 3.35
CA LEU A 66 -1.25 0.26 3.93
C LEU A 66 -1.09 -0.82 2.84
N PRO A 67 -0.71 -2.07 3.19
CA PRO A 67 -0.45 -3.14 2.22
C PRO A 67 -1.68 -3.65 1.46
N ASP A 68 -2.87 -3.26 1.88
CA ASP A 68 -4.17 -3.68 1.34
C ASP A 68 -4.82 -2.59 0.49
N ASP A 69 -4.01 -1.66 -0.02
CA ASP A 69 -4.41 -0.50 -0.83
C ASP A 69 -5.29 0.54 -0.11
N SER A 70 -5.65 0.29 1.16
CA SER A 70 -6.24 1.29 2.04
C SER A 70 -5.18 2.27 2.55
N TYR A 71 -5.63 3.37 3.14
CA TYR A 71 -4.74 4.35 3.74
C TYR A 71 -5.24 4.79 5.10
N LEU A 72 -4.28 5.09 5.98
CA LEU A 72 -4.53 5.73 7.26
C LEU A 72 -4.36 7.24 7.08
N VAL A 73 -5.31 8.00 7.60
CA VAL A 73 -5.24 9.46 7.70
C VAL A 73 -5.13 9.83 9.16
N ILE A 74 -4.04 10.53 9.52
CA ILE A 74 -3.84 11.09 10.85
C ILE A 74 -3.92 12.62 10.72
N SER A 75 -4.90 13.21 11.41
CA SER A 75 -5.20 14.63 11.32
C SER A 75 -5.35 15.26 12.71
N PRO A 76 -5.06 16.55 12.85
CA PRO A 76 -5.50 17.31 14.01
C PRO A 76 -7.03 17.51 13.97
N PRO A 77 -7.68 17.90 15.08
CA PRO A 77 -9.10 18.22 15.10
C PRO A 77 -9.43 19.33 14.11
N HIS A 78 -10.56 19.19 13.41
CA HIS A 78 -10.96 20.11 12.35
C HIS A 78 -11.68 21.37 12.84
N ASP A 79 -12.36 21.33 14.00
CA ASP A 79 -13.13 22.48 14.53
C ASP A 79 -13.31 22.43 16.07
N PRO A 80 -13.07 23.54 16.79
CA PRO A 80 -12.57 24.82 16.29
C PRO A 80 -11.10 24.73 15.84
N PRO A 81 -10.64 25.66 14.99
CA PRO A 81 -9.21 25.79 14.70
C PRO A 81 -8.45 25.97 16.01
N SER A 82 -7.55 25.05 16.34
CA SER A 82 -6.74 25.20 17.55
C SER A 82 -5.85 26.44 17.42
N GLU A 83 -5.75 27.25 18.48
CA GLU A 83 -4.76 28.34 18.56
C GLU A 83 -3.31 27.82 18.65
N ARG A 84 -3.12 26.49 18.73
CA ARG A 84 -1.82 25.86 18.87
C ARG A 84 -1.01 25.89 17.57
N PRO A 85 0.33 25.94 17.68
CA PRO A 85 1.21 25.83 16.52
C PRO A 85 0.99 24.51 15.76
N GLN A 86 1.11 24.58 14.44
CA GLN A 86 1.03 23.40 13.59
C GLN A 86 2.14 22.39 13.94
N GLY A 87 1.73 21.17 14.29
CA GLY A 87 2.63 20.11 14.78
C GLY A 87 2.54 19.85 16.29
N ASP A 88 1.74 20.62 17.03
CA ASP A 88 1.37 20.34 18.43
C ASP A 88 -0.15 20.50 18.62
N PRO A 89 -0.97 19.59 18.08
CA PRO A 89 -2.41 19.72 18.18
C PRO A 89 -2.91 19.38 19.58
N GLU A 90 -4.11 19.85 19.91
CA GLU A 90 -4.77 19.52 21.18
C GLU A 90 -5.21 18.06 21.29
N GLY A 91 -5.34 17.39 20.15
CA GLY A 91 -5.73 15.99 19.99
C GLY A 91 -5.31 15.45 18.63
N TRP A 92 -5.58 14.17 18.40
CA TRP A 92 -5.34 13.51 17.12
C TRP A 92 -6.54 12.65 16.76
N ILE A 93 -6.85 12.62 15.47
CA ILE A 93 -7.85 11.74 14.89
C ILE A 93 -7.13 10.87 13.87
N ALA A 94 -7.26 9.55 14.00
CA ALA A 94 -6.78 8.59 13.01
C ALA A 94 -7.94 7.79 12.45
N THR A 95 -8.08 7.87 11.13
CA THR A 95 -9.08 7.13 10.37
C THR A 95 -8.39 6.23 9.35
N ARG A 96 -9.03 5.11 9.03
CA ARG A 96 -8.67 4.28 7.88
C ARG A 96 -9.77 4.41 6.85
N GLU A 97 -9.36 4.52 5.60
CA GLU A 97 -10.23 4.73 4.44
C GLU A 97 -9.64 4.08 3.20
N HIS A 98 -10.49 3.78 2.21
CA HIS A 98 -10.11 3.18 0.95
C HIS A 98 -10.60 4.07 -0.20
N PRO A 99 -9.78 4.34 -1.23
CA PRO A 99 -10.14 5.34 -2.25
C PRO A 99 -11.34 4.88 -3.09
N ASP A 100 -11.45 3.58 -3.35
CA ASP A 100 -12.55 3.00 -4.14
C ASP A 100 -13.70 2.44 -3.29
N ASP A 101 -13.54 2.39 -1.96
CA ASP A 101 -14.56 1.81 -1.06
C ASP A 101 -14.89 2.78 0.07
N GLN A 102 -15.97 3.55 -0.15
CA GLN A 102 -16.49 4.52 0.80
C GLN A 102 -17.11 3.86 2.04
N THR A 103 -17.35 2.54 2.02
CA THR A 103 -17.88 1.82 3.19
C THR A 103 -16.78 1.47 4.19
N LEU A 104 -15.51 1.50 3.77
CA LEU A 104 -14.33 1.25 4.59
C LEU A 104 -13.89 2.49 5.37
N PHE A 105 -14.82 3.33 5.85
CA PHE A 105 -14.47 4.42 6.74
C PHE A 105 -14.49 3.93 8.19
N GLU A 106 -13.32 3.93 8.84
CA GLU A 106 -13.17 3.47 10.22
C GLU A 106 -12.38 4.48 11.04
N VAL A 107 -12.90 4.87 12.20
CA VAL A 107 -12.15 5.65 13.20
C VAL A 107 -11.36 4.69 14.09
N ILE A 108 -10.03 4.75 14.02
CA ILE A 108 -9.13 3.89 14.79
C ILE A 108 -8.78 4.53 16.13
N TYR A 109 -8.63 5.85 16.14
CA TYR A 109 -8.27 6.61 17.34
C TYR A 109 -8.81 8.03 17.25
N ASP A 110 -9.32 8.56 18.36
CA ASP A 110 -9.79 9.94 18.42
C ASP A 110 -9.62 10.52 19.83
N SER A 111 -8.53 11.27 20.03
CA SER A 111 -8.29 12.04 21.26
C SER A 111 -8.74 13.49 21.17
N ALA A 112 -9.49 13.87 20.12
CA ALA A 112 -9.97 15.23 19.97
C ALA A 112 -10.91 15.62 21.13
N PRO A 113 -10.76 16.84 21.68
CA PRO A 113 -11.69 17.33 22.68
C PRO A 113 -13.10 17.40 22.10
N SER A 114 -14.09 16.95 22.87
CA SER A 114 -15.50 17.13 22.51
C SER A 114 -15.93 18.55 22.86
N ASN A 115 -16.56 19.24 21.90
CA ASN A 115 -17.19 20.54 22.14
C ASN A 115 -18.58 20.41 22.79
N ASP A 116 -19.14 19.20 22.85
CA ASP A 116 -20.42 18.94 23.52
C ASP A 116 -20.17 18.68 25.03
N PRO A 117 -20.60 19.59 25.93
CA PRO A 117 -20.43 19.42 27.38
C PRO A 117 -21.31 18.30 27.96
N GLY A 118 -22.31 17.81 27.23
CA GLY A 118 -23.16 16.68 27.61
C GLY A 118 -22.69 15.33 27.09
N ALA A 119 -21.72 15.30 26.17
CA ALA A 119 -21.24 14.05 25.60
C ALA A 119 -20.38 13.27 26.62
N PRO A 120 -20.54 11.94 26.71
CA PRO A 120 -19.66 11.12 27.52
C PRO A 120 -18.22 11.27 27.04
N ARG A 121 -17.33 11.58 27.98
CA ARG A 121 -15.92 11.80 27.68
C ARG A 121 -15.30 10.49 27.19
N ARG A 122 -14.80 10.51 25.95
CA ARG A 122 -14.08 9.37 25.37
C ARG A 122 -12.82 9.07 26.18
N PRO A 123 -12.46 7.79 26.38
CA PRO A 123 -11.24 7.42 27.10
C PRO A 123 -9.98 8.06 26.50
N GLU A 124 -9.93 8.21 25.18
CA GLU A 124 -8.80 8.73 24.41
C GLU A 124 -8.63 10.24 24.58
N ALA A 125 -9.70 10.98 24.89
CA ALA A 125 -9.67 12.43 25.06
C ALA A 125 -8.78 12.88 26.23
N ARG A 126 -8.39 11.98 27.14
CA ARG A 126 -7.42 12.28 28.20
C ARG A 126 -5.97 12.35 27.71
N HIS A 127 -5.70 11.79 26.53
CA HIS A 127 -4.36 11.72 25.95
C HIS A 127 -3.97 13.00 25.20
N GLY A 128 -4.96 13.80 24.75
CA GLY A 128 -4.74 15.03 24.01
C GLY A 128 -3.81 14.85 22.81
N GLY A 129 -2.89 15.80 22.60
CA GLY A 129 -1.91 15.80 21.51
C GLY A 129 -0.79 14.75 21.62
N SER A 130 -0.81 13.87 22.61
CA SER A 130 0.22 12.83 22.77
C SER A 130 0.14 11.81 21.64
N THR A 131 1.25 11.58 20.94
CA THR A 131 1.30 10.62 19.83
C THR A 131 1.55 9.18 20.27
N GLN A 132 2.10 8.95 21.46
CA GLN A 132 2.36 7.59 21.93
C GLN A 132 1.10 6.70 21.95
N PRO A 133 -0.02 7.10 22.59
CA PRO A 133 -1.24 6.27 22.60
C PRO A 133 -1.91 6.17 21.23
N LEU A 134 -1.73 7.17 20.37
CA LEU A 134 -2.16 7.13 18.98
C LEU A 134 -1.42 6.04 18.20
N ILE A 135 -0.09 6.01 18.27
CA ILE A 135 0.73 5.00 17.59
C ILE A 135 0.41 3.59 18.12
N GLU A 136 0.22 3.44 19.42
CA GLU A 136 -0.15 2.16 20.04
C GLU A 136 -1.51 1.65 19.55
N ALA A 137 -2.51 2.54 19.44
CA ALA A 137 -3.82 2.18 18.90
C ALA A 137 -3.76 1.77 17.43
N ILE A 138 -2.97 2.50 16.62
CA ILE A 138 -2.72 2.16 15.21
C ILE A 138 -2.07 0.78 15.12
N ASP A 139 -1.02 0.52 15.91
CA ASP A 139 -0.34 -0.78 15.90
C ASP A 139 -1.24 -1.93 16.25
N HIS A 140 -2.00 -1.77 17.34
CA HIS A 140 -2.92 -2.79 17.78
C HIS A 140 -3.96 -3.09 16.70
N ARG A 141 -4.49 -2.05 16.03
CA ARG A 141 -5.46 -2.23 14.96
C ARG A 141 -4.85 -2.86 13.70
N LEU A 142 -3.69 -2.40 13.27
CA LEU A 142 -2.99 -2.98 12.12
C LEU A 142 -2.56 -4.43 12.39
N ALA A 143 -2.21 -4.77 13.64
CA ALA A 143 -1.92 -6.14 14.04
C ALA A 143 -3.17 -7.04 13.96
N GLN A 144 -4.33 -6.56 14.42
CA GLN A 144 -5.60 -7.28 14.30
C GLN A 144 -5.99 -7.56 12.84
N LEU A 145 -5.70 -6.60 11.95
CA LEU A 145 -5.96 -6.74 10.53
C LEU A 145 -4.87 -7.52 9.78
N GLY A 146 -3.74 -7.82 10.43
CA GLY A 146 -2.59 -8.46 9.79
C GLY A 146 -1.86 -7.57 8.78
N LEU A 147 -1.99 -6.25 8.90
CA LEU A 147 -1.47 -5.24 7.97
C LEU A 147 -0.13 -4.63 8.38
N LEU A 148 0.40 -5.01 9.56
CA LEU A 148 1.76 -4.60 9.90
C LEU A 148 2.75 -5.25 8.91
N PRO A 149 3.62 -4.44 8.26
CA PRO A 149 4.63 -4.98 7.38
C PRO A 149 5.45 -6.02 8.15
N ARG A 150 5.38 -7.27 7.72
CA ARG A 150 6.24 -8.31 8.28
C ARG A 150 7.68 -7.88 8.00
N PRO A 151 8.62 -8.03 8.95
CA PRO A 151 10.03 -7.82 8.66
C PRO A 151 10.38 -8.75 7.49
N VAL A 152 10.62 -8.16 6.33
CA VAL A 152 11.04 -8.88 5.14
C VAL A 152 12.44 -9.37 5.48
N LEU A 153 12.56 -10.65 5.86
CA LEU A 153 13.85 -11.30 5.93
C LEU A 153 14.51 -11.12 4.54
N PRO A 154 15.79 -10.73 4.46
CA PRO A 154 16.45 -10.32 3.21
C PRO A 154 16.64 -11.42 2.15
N HIS A 155 15.79 -12.45 2.13
CA HIS A 155 15.85 -13.56 1.18
C HIS A 155 14.64 -13.68 0.24
N GLU A 156 13.54 -12.93 0.42
CA GLU A 156 12.31 -13.21 -0.33
C GLU A 156 12.16 -12.43 -1.65
N SER A 157 12.99 -11.42 -1.92
CA SER A 157 12.88 -10.63 -3.17
C SER A 157 13.55 -11.26 -4.38
N ARG A 158 14.31 -12.36 -4.22
CA ARG A 158 15.02 -12.99 -5.35
C ARG A 158 14.17 -14.06 -6.06
N HIS A 159 13.23 -14.69 -5.37
CA HIS A 159 12.49 -15.84 -5.92
C HIS A 159 11.35 -15.44 -6.87
N VAL A 160 10.73 -14.27 -6.69
CA VAL A 160 9.62 -13.83 -7.58
C VAL A 160 10.13 -13.34 -8.94
N ALA A 161 11.34 -12.77 -9.00
CA ALA A 161 11.97 -12.38 -10.27
C ALA A 161 12.58 -13.58 -11.02
N GLU A 162 13.13 -14.58 -10.31
CA GLU A 162 13.67 -15.79 -10.92
C GLU A 162 12.58 -16.73 -11.46
N ASP A 163 11.42 -16.83 -10.79
CA ASP A 163 10.30 -17.65 -11.28
C ASP A 163 9.67 -17.06 -12.56
N ARG A 164 9.54 -15.73 -12.63
CA ARG A 164 9.15 -15.02 -13.87
C ARG A 164 10.18 -15.15 -15.00
N MET A 165 11.48 -15.17 -14.70
CA MET A 165 12.50 -15.38 -15.74
C MET A 165 12.57 -16.84 -16.20
N ARG A 166 12.28 -17.83 -15.35
CA ARG A 166 12.19 -19.24 -15.77
C ARG A 166 10.95 -19.55 -16.61
N ALA A 167 9.83 -18.85 -16.37
CA ALA A 167 8.64 -18.97 -17.19
C ALA A 167 8.79 -18.41 -18.62
N LEU A 168 9.89 -17.70 -18.92
CA LEU A 168 10.22 -17.19 -20.25
C LEU A 168 11.24 -18.06 -21.00
N THR A 169 11.58 -19.25 -20.49
CA THR A 169 12.44 -20.18 -21.23
C THR A 169 11.67 -20.71 -22.44
N PRO A 170 12.10 -20.44 -23.68
CA PRO A 170 11.49 -21.06 -24.85
C PRO A 170 11.72 -22.57 -24.77
N LEU A 171 10.64 -23.33 -24.89
CA LEU A 171 10.69 -24.78 -25.03
C LEU A 171 11.69 -25.13 -26.16
N PRO A 172 12.74 -25.94 -25.93
CA PRO A 172 13.59 -26.38 -27.02
C PRO A 172 12.72 -27.19 -28.00
N PRO A 173 12.81 -26.91 -29.31
CA PRO A 173 12.02 -27.63 -30.30
C PRO A 173 12.41 -29.10 -30.30
N ALA A 174 11.40 -29.98 -30.39
CA ALA A 174 11.56 -31.42 -30.50
C ALA A 174 12.57 -31.80 -31.61
N PRO A 175 13.35 -32.88 -31.42
CA PRO A 175 14.32 -33.32 -32.41
C PRO A 175 13.61 -33.66 -33.72
N ARG A 176 13.98 -32.93 -34.79
CA ARG A 176 13.51 -33.21 -36.15
C ARG A 176 14.11 -34.52 -36.61
N LEU A 177 13.27 -35.53 -36.82
CA LEU A 177 13.63 -36.72 -37.57
C LEU A 177 13.99 -36.29 -39.00
N THR A 178 15.23 -36.56 -39.39
CA THR A 178 15.75 -36.46 -40.74
C THR A 178 14.87 -37.26 -41.70
N SER A 179 14.29 -36.61 -42.69
CA SER A 179 13.63 -37.29 -43.83
C SER A 179 13.76 -36.44 -45.08
N VAL A 180 14.69 -36.84 -45.95
CA VAL A 180 14.74 -36.55 -47.40
C VAL A 180 15.50 -37.76 -48.00
N PRO A 181 15.16 -38.29 -49.21
CA PRO A 181 14.71 -37.49 -50.33
C PRO A 181 13.47 -37.96 -51.11
N ALA A 182 12.97 -36.98 -51.85
CA ALA A 182 11.91 -37.07 -52.85
C ALA A 182 12.25 -38.06 -53.98
N ASN A 183 11.28 -38.83 -54.44
CA ASN A 183 11.07 -39.04 -55.88
C ASN A 183 9.68 -39.63 -56.22
N ALA A 184 8.92 -38.84 -56.98
CA ALA A 184 8.02 -39.17 -58.09
C ALA A 184 6.80 -40.13 -57.97
N SER A 185 5.65 -39.56 -58.37
CA SER A 185 4.59 -40.14 -59.24
C SER A 185 3.30 -40.70 -58.57
N PRO A 186 2.14 -40.75 -59.28
CA PRO A 186 1.21 -39.63 -59.45
C PRO A 186 -0.28 -39.99 -59.11
N LEU A 187 -1.16 -39.00 -59.23
CA LEU A 187 -2.63 -38.94 -58.99
C LEU A 187 -3.48 -40.19 -59.37
N PRO A 188 -4.70 -40.28 -58.80
CA PRO A 188 -5.88 -39.97 -59.64
C PRO A 188 -6.90 -39.00 -58.98
N PRO A 189 -7.82 -38.42 -59.77
CA PRO A 189 -8.69 -37.31 -59.39
C PRO A 189 -10.05 -37.80 -58.84
N ARG A 190 -10.84 -36.89 -58.26
CA ARG A 190 -12.33 -36.85 -58.13
C ARG A 190 -12.72 -36.22 -56.78
N VAL A 191 -13.72 -35.38 -56.57
CA VAL A 191 -14.89 -34.87 -57.32
C VAL A 191 -15.40 -33.64 -56.51
N LEU A 192 -15.64 -32.50 -57.17
CA LEU A 192 -16.62 -31.45 -56.75
C LEU A 192 -18.03 -32.00 -57.05
N PRO A 193 -19.16 -31.65 -56.38
CA PRO A 193 -19.59 -30.30 -55.94
C PRO A 193 -20.56 -30.39 -54.71
N PRO A 194 -21.58 -29.52 -54.44
CA PRO A 194 -21.90 -28.18 -54.93
C PRO A 194 -22.05 -27.11 -53.83
N ALA A 195 -22.24 -25.89 -54.34
CA ALA A 195 -22.39 -24.63 -53.63
C ALA A 195 -23.80 -24.35 -53.10
N SER A 196 -23.85 -23.34 -52.21
CA SER A 196 -24.90 -22.32 -52.00
C SER A 196 -25.89 -22.55 -50.84
N PRO A 197 -26.58 -21.51 -50.32
CA PRO A 197 -26.39 -20.06 -50.50
C PRO A 197 -26.34 -19.21 -49.21
N LYS A 198 -25.61 -18.10 -49.31
CA LYS A 198 -26.00 -16.70 -49.01
C LYS A 198 -27.35 -16.48 -48.28
N ALA A 199 -27.30 -15.89 -47.09
CA ALA A 199 -28.33 -14.98 -46.59
C ALA A 199 -27.68 -13.82 -45.82
N ALA A 200 -28.00 -12.61 -46.25
CA ALA A 200 -27.49 -11.33 -45.81
C ALA A 200 -28.21 -10.84 -44.52
N PRO A 201 -27.71 -9.79 -43.85
CA PRO A 201 -28.20 -9.33 -42.55
C PRO A 201 -29.38 -8.37 -42.71
N PRO A 202 -30.04 -8.00 -41.59
CA PRO A 202 -30.49 -6.62 -41.48
C PRO A 202 -30.07 -5.96 -40.17
N ALA A 203 -29.82 -4.67 -40.32
CA ALA A 203 -29.42 -3.71 -39.31
C ALA A 203 -30.58 -3.29 -38.39
N ARG A 204 -30.21 -2.99 -37.15
CA ARG A 204 -30.48 -1.74 -36.42
C ARG A 204 -31.78 -0.98 -36.76
N ARG A 205 -32.67 -0.83 -35.77
CA ARG A 205 -33.24 0.47 -35.36
C ARG A 205 -34.08 0.39 -34.08
N THR A 206 -33.68 1.20 -33.10
CA THR A 206 -34.47 1.97 -32.12
C THR A 206 -35.61 2.75 -32.80
N PRO A 207 -36.61 3.31 -32.09
CA PRO A 207 -36.61 3.86 -30.72
C PRO A 207 -37.29 3.02 -29.64
#